data_AF-A0A972EYS8-F1
#
_entry.id   AF-A0A972EYS8-F1
#
_cell.length_a   1.000
_cell.length_b   1.000
_cell.length_c   1.000
_cell.angle_alpha   90.00
_cell.angle_beta   90.00
_cell.angle_gamma   90.00
#
_symmetry.space_group_name_H-M   'P 1'
#
loop_
_entity.id
_entity.type
_entity.pdbx_description
1 polymer ?
#
loop_
_entity_poly.entity_id
_entity_poly.type
_entity_poly.pdbx_seq_one_letter_code
_entity_poly.pdbx_strand_id
1 'polypeptide(L)' 'MKIFFDTVGCRLNQAEIEHLASEFRSSGHTIIDTAEGADLVVVNTC' A
#
# COMPACT_ATOMS: atom_id res chain seq x y z
N MET A 1 7.00 10.56 0.05
CA MET A 1 5.58 10.62 -0.38
C MET A 1 4.76 9.87 0.64
N LYS A 2 3.54 10.35 0.90
CA LYS A 2 2.53 9.67 1.70
C LYS A 2 1.77 8.70 0.80
N ILE A 3 1.73 7.43 1.18
CA ILE A 3 1.20 6.37 0.31
C ILE A 3 0.21 5.55 1.10
N PHE A 4 -0.96 5.33 0.51
CA PHE A 4 -1.99 4.48 1.07
C PHE A 4 -2.09 3.18 0.25
N PHE A 5 -2.15 2.06 0.95
CA PHE A 5 -2.25 0.73 0.37
C PHE A 5 -3.57 0.09 0.82
N ASP A 6 -4.31 -0.48 -0.11
CA ASP A 6 -5.53 -1.25 0.17
C ASP A 6 -5.59 -2.51 -0.71
N THR A 7 -6.39 -3.48 -0.29
CA THR A 7 -6.54 -4.74 -1.01
C THR A 7 -7.98 -5.24 -0.97
N VAL A 8 -8.50 -5.66 -2.13
CA VAL A 8 -9.81 -6.31 -2.25
C VAL A 8 -9.62 -7.63 -2.98
N GLY A 9 -9.58 -8.73 -2.24
CA GLY A 9 -9.31 -10.03 -2.84
C GLY A 9 -9.04 -11.09 -1.80
N CYS A 10 -8.05 -11.93 -2.08
CA CYS A 10 -7.67 -13.05 -1.22
C CYS A 10 -6.38 -12.77 -0.43
N ARG A 11 -5.90 -13.79 0.28
CA ARG A 11 -4.66 -13.71 1.07
C ARG A 11 -3.41 -13.43 0.23
N LEU A 12 -3.43 -13.80 -1.06
CA LEU A 12 -2.30 -13.50 -1.95
C LEU A 12 -2.20 -11.99 -2.20
N ASN A 13 -3.32 -11.31 -2.46
CA ASN A 13 -3.33 -9.86 -2.66
C ASN A 13 -2.83 -9.12 -1.41
N GLN A 14 -3.22 -9.60 -0.23
CA GLN A 14 -2.72 -9.07 1.04
C GLN A 14 -1.21 -9.29 1.21
N ALA A 15 -0.69 -10.47 0.87
CA ALA A 15 0.75 -10.73 0.97
C ALA A 15 1.56 -9.83 0.01
N GLU A 16 1.08 -9.66 -1.22
CA GLU A 16 1.71 -8.79 -2.22
C GLU A 16 1.66 -7.31 -1.84
N ILE A 17 0.52 -6.82 -1.34
CA ILE A 17 0.38 -5.41 -0.93
C ILE A 17 1.27 -5.10 0.27
N GLU A 18 1.42 -6.04 1.22
CA GLU A 18 2.31 -5.90 2.38
C GLU A 18 3.79 -5.90 1.95
N HIS A 19 4.16 -6.74 0.99
CA HIS A 19 5.50 -6.74 0.40
C HIS A 19 5.82 -5.40 -0.25
N LEU A 20 4.92 -4.89 -1.10
CA LEU A 20 5.07 -3.61 -1.78
C LEU A 20 5.16 -2.45 -0.76
N ALA A 21 4.31 -2.45 0.27
CA ALA A 21 4.36 -1.45 1.34
C ALA A 21 5.71 -1.45 2.09
N SER A 22 6.34 -2.62 2.26
CA SER A 22 7.68 -2.75 2.84
C SER A 22 8.77 -2.12 1.96
N GLU A 23 8.74 -2.35 0.65
CA GLU A 23 9.69 -1.76 -0.31
C GLU A 23 9.57 -0.23 -0.40
N PHE A 24 8.34 0.28 -0.36
CA PHE A 24 8.12 1.73 -0.35
C PHE A 24 8.60 2.35 0.96
N ARG A 25 8.42 1.68 2.10
CA ARG A 25 8.99 2.10 3.39
C ARG A 25 10.52 2.14 3.34
N SER A 26 11.16 1.11 2.79
CA SER A 26 12.63 1.04 2.71
C SER A 26 13.20 2.09 1.75
N SER A 27 12.42 2.52 0.77
CA SER A 27 12.75 3.61 -0.16
C SER A 27 12.52 5.03 0.44
N GLY A 28 12.16 5.13 1.72
CA GLY A 28 11.99 6.41 2.42
C GLY A 28 10.61 7.06 2.25
N HIS A 29 9.60 6.29 1.83
CA HIS A 29 8.23 6.76 1.76
C HIS A 29 7.47 6.52 3.08
N THR A 30 6.42 7.30 3.30
CA THR A 30 5.57 7.22 4.49
C THR A 30 4.30 6.49 4.13
N ILE A 31 4.03 5.36 4.78
CA ILE A 31 2.76 4.67 4.60
C ILE A 31 1.76 5.27 5.58
N ILE A 32 0.63 5.72 5.05
CA ILE A 32 -0.48 6.27 5.83
C ILE A 32 -1.64 5.26 5.87
N ASP A 33 -2.50 5.41 6.86
CA ASP A 33 -3.59 4.50 7.22
C ASP A 33 -4.92 4.81 6.51
N THR A 34 -5.02 5.96 5.85
CA THR A 34 -6.20 6.39 5.10
C THR A 34 -5.80 6.94 3.73
N ALA A 35 -6.71 6.87 2.75
CA ALA A 35 -6.48 7.44 1.43
C ALA A 35 -6.42 8.99 1.45
N GLU A 36 -7.01 9.61 2.48
CA GLU A 36 -7.10 11.06 2.56
C GLU A 36 -5.73 11.68 2.86
N GLY A 37 -5.28 12.56 1.96
CA GLY A 37 -3.95 13.15 2.02
C GLY A 37 -2.81 12.23 1.55
N ALA A 38 -3.12 11.13 0.86
CA ALA A 38 -2.14 10.33 0.13
C ALA A 38 -1.67 11.08 -1.13
N ASP A 39 -0.36 11.04 -1.39
CA ASP A 39 0.21 11.45 -2.68
C ASP A 39 -0.01 10.35 -3.75
N LEU A 40 -0.14 9.09 -3.30
CA LEU A 40 -0.38 7.90 -4.12
C LEU A 40 -1.27 6.89 -3.37
N VAL A 41 -2.25 6.34 -4.07
CA VAL A 41 -3.08 5.22 -3.60
C VAL A 41 -2.82 4.00 -4.48
N VAL A 42 -2.57 2.86 -3.85
CA VAL A 42 -2.39 1.56 -4.53
C VAL A 42 -3.44 0.58 -4.02
N VAL A 43 -4.23 0.03 -4.94
CA VAL A 43 -5.24 -0.99 -4.63
C VAL A 43 -4.90 -2.27 -5.39
N ASN A 44 -4.62 -3.36 -4.67
CA ASN A 44 -4.44 -4.69 -5.27
C ASN A 44 -5.75 -5.47 -5.21
N THR A 45 -6.29 -5.88 -6.36
CA THR A 45 -7.60 -6.53 -6.42
C THR A 45 -7.63 -7.72 -7.38
N CYS A 46 -8.55 -8.65 -7.14
CA CYS A 46 -8.83 -9.82 -7.99
C CYS A 46 -10.19 -9.69 -8.68
#